data_AF-A0A0M4GDY0-F1
#
_entry.id   AF-A0A0M4GDY0-F1
#
_cell.length_a   1.000
_cell.length_b   1.000
_cell.length_c   1.000
_cell.angle_alpha   90.00
_cell.angle_beta   90.00
_cell.angle_gamma   90.00
#
_symmetry.space_group_name_H-M   'P 1'
#
loop_
_entity.id
_entity.type
_entity.pdbx_description
1 polymer ?
#
loop_
_entity_poly.entity_id
_entity_poly.type
_entity_poly.pdbx_seq_one_letter_code
_entity_poly.pdbx_strand_id
1 'polypeptide(L)' 'MSLGAYLEYWLENYAKTNLKPKTFAEYKKIINTHLSPSLGNISLNELKTVQLAKLLQRKVKYLIGSNSDTPSSYSFQGPE' A
#
# COMPACT_ATOMS: atom_id res chain seq x y z
N MET A 1 15.99 -1.75 -9.48
CA MET A 1 15.45 -0.87 -8.41
C MET A 1 14.34 -1.63 -7.68
N SER A 2 14.42 -1.73 -6.35
CA SER A 2 13.38 -2.40 -5.55
C SER A 2 12.18 -1.48 -5.33
N LEU A 3 11.02 -2.07 -5.01
CA LEU A 3 9.84 -1.28 -4.65
C LEU A 3 10.08 -0.43 -3.42
N GLY A 4 10.81 -0.94 -2.42
CA GLY A 4 11.16 -0.17 -1.22
C GLY A 4 11.92 1.11 -1.57
N ALA A 5 12.98 0.99 -2.37
CA ALA A 5 13.78 2.13 -2.81
C ALA A 5 12.97 3.13 -3.65
N TYR A 6 12.06 2.64 -4.51
CA TYR A 6 11.16 3.50 -5.28
C TYR A 6 10.18 4.27 -4.39
N LEU A 7 9.61 3.62 -3.38
CA LEU A 7 8.68 4.26 -2.45
C LEU A 7 9.37 5.31 -1.58
N GLU A 8 10.62 5.07 -1.19
CA GLU A 8 11.44 6.06 -0.49
C GLU A 8 11.72 7.28 -1.37
N TYR A 9 12.13 7.05 -2.62
CA TYR A 9 12.31 8.12 -3.60
C TYR A 9 11.04 8.91 -3.84
N TRP A 10 9.89 8.23 -3.99
CA TRP A 10 8.58 8.87 -4.15
C TRP A 10 8.17 9.66 -2.90
N LEU A 11 8.45 9.15 -1.70
CA LEU A 11 8.18 9.86 -0.45
C LEU A 11 8.97 11.17 -0.37
N GLU A 12 10.26 11.14 -0.68
CA GLU A 12 11.11 12.33 -0.59
C GLU A 12 10.84 13.36 -1.69
N ASN A 13 10.69 12.92 -2.94
CA ASN A 13 10.62 13.84 -4.08
C ASN A 13 9.20 14.31 -4.38
N TYR A 14 8.20 13.44 -4.17
CA TYR A 14 6.81 13.74 -4.51
C TYR A 14 5.96 13.98 -3.28
N ALA A 15 5.99 13.05 -2.31
CA ALA A 15 5.06 13.09 -1.20
C ALA A 15 5.34 14.24 -0.23
N LYS A 16 6.61 14.54 0.04
CA LYS A 16 7.00 15.63 0.95
C LYS A 16 6.53 17.01 0.46
N THR A 17 6.47 17.22 -0.85
CA THR A 17 6.09 18.49 -1.47
C THR A 17 4.59 18.60 -1.70
N ASN A 18 3.93 17.50 -2.07
CA ASN A 18 2.52 17.51 -2.46
C ASN A 18 1.55 17.14 -1.33
N LEU A 19 1.99 16.40 -0.31
CA LEU A 19 1.13 15.94 0.78
C LEU A 19 1.30 16.78 2.04
N LYS A 20 0.19 16.97 2.77
CA LYS A 20 0.23 17.54 4.11
C LYS A 20 1.09 16.66 5.03
N PRO A 21 1.82 17.24 6.00
CA PRO A 21 2.75 16.50 6.86
C PRO A 21 2.09 15.35 7.63
N LYS A 22 0.82 15.51 8.02
CA LYS A 22 0.03 14.45 8.66
C LYS A 22 -0.20 13.26 7.73
N THR A 23 -0.60 13.52 6.48
CA THR A 23 -0.82 12.49 5.48
C THR A 23 0.50 11.83 5.08
N PHE A 24 1.57 12.61 4.92
CA PHE A 24 2.91 12.07 4.66
C PHE A 24 3.36 11.08 5.74
N ALA A 25 3.20 11.43 7.02
CA ALA A 25 3.56 10.56 8.13
C ALA A 25 2.75 9.25 8.12
N GLU A 26 1.45 9.33 7.84
CA GLU A 26 0.56 8.16 7.73
C GLU A 26 1.01 7.23 6.59
N TYR A 27 1.28 7.78 5.40
CA TYR A 27 1.73 7.02 4.24
C TYR A 27 3.10 6.38 4.49
N LYS A 28 4.05 7.13 5.07
CA LYS A 28 5.36 6.61 5.46
C LYS A 28 5.23 5.45 6.44
N LYS A 29 4.31 5.55 7.41
CA LYS A 29 4.01 4.49 8.37
C LYS A 29 3.45 3.25 7.68
N ILE A 30 2.47 3.40 6.80
CA ILE A 30 1.89 2.28 6.02
C ILE A 30 2.97 1.59 5.18
N ILE A 31 3.82 2.36 4.50
CA ILE A 31 4.90 1.82 3.67
C ILE A 31 5.87 1.01 4.53
N ASN A 32 6.35 1.55 5.64
CA ASN A 32 7.30 0.83 6.51
C ASN A 32 6.69 -0.39 7.22
N THR A 33 5.42 -0.30 7.61
CA THR A 33 4.77 -1.35 8.41
C THR A 33 4.22 -2.49 7.55
N HIS A 34 3.80 -2.20 6.31
CA HIS A 34 3.10 -3.17 5.46
C HIS A 34 3.77 -3.43 4.12
N LEU A 35 4.27 -2.39 3.44
CA LEU A 35 4.88 -2.58 2.12
C LEU A 35 6.33 -3.04 2.23
N SER A 36 7.12 -2.51 3.16
CA SER A 36 8.54 -2.86 3.33
C SER A 36 8.74 -4.35 3.67
N PRO A 37 8.07 -4.94 4.68
CA PRO A 37 8.29 -6.35 5.02
C PRO A 37 7.75 -7.35 3.99
N SER A 38 6.76 -6.97 3.16
CA SER A 38 6.16 -7.89 2.18
C SER A 38 6.65 -7.66 0.74
N LEU A 39 6.90 -6.41 0.36
CA LEU A 39 7.22 -6.03 -1.03
C LEU A 39 8.52 -5.22 -1.16
N GLY A 40 9.15 -4.80 -0.05
CA GLY A 40 10.37 -4.00 -0.08
C GLY A 40 11.53 -4.68 -0.82
N ASN A 41 11.57 -6.02 -0.79
CA ASN A 41 12.58 -6.82 -1.47
C ASN A 41 12.19 -7.22 -2.91
N ILE A 42 11.00 -6.85 -3.37
CA ILE A 42 10.51 -7.17 -4.71
C ILE A 42 11.00 -6.08 -5.67
N SER A 43 11.55 -6.49 -6.81
CA SER A 43 11.92 -5.56 -7.88
C SER A 43 10.69 -4.93 -8.49
N LEU A 44 10.74 -3.64 -8.86
CA LEU A 44 9.59 -2.95 -9.46
C LEU A 44 9.05 -3.69 -10.69
N ASN A 45 9.95 -4.29 -11.47
CA ASN A 45 9.65 -5.07 -12.67
C ASN A 45 8.97 -6.42 -12.37
N GLU A 46 9.17 -6.96 -11.16
CA GLU A 46 8.60 -8.22 -10.70
C GLU A 46 7.29 -8.00 -9.91
N LEU A 47 6.87 -6.74 -9.74
CA LEU A 47 5.66 -6.37 -9.02
C LEU A 47 4.43 -6.79 -9.81
N LYS A 48 3.86 -7.95 -9.46
CA LYS A 48 2.61 -8.45 -10.06
C LYS A 48 1.40 -7.99 -9.25
N THR A 49 0.32 -7.64 -9.95
CA THR A 49 -1.01 -7.32 -9.36
C THR A 49 -1.50 -8.40 -8.39
N VAL A 50 -1.15 -9.67 -8.65
CA VAL A 50 -1.45 -10.81 -7.78
C VAL A 50 -0.85 -10.67 -6.37
N GLN A 51 0.35 -10.11 -6.25
CA GLN A 51 1.02 -9.89 -4.95
C GLN A 51 0.25 -8.85 -4.11
N LEU A 52 -0.20 -7.77 -4.76
CA LEU A 52 -1.02 -6.74 -4.13
C LEU A 52 -2.39 -7.28 -3.73
N ALA A 53 -3.06 -7.99 -4.64
CA ALA A 53 -4.36 -8.61 -4.37
C ALA A 53 -4.30 -9.57 -3.18
N LYS A 54 -3.23 -10.38 -3.07
CA LYS A 54 -3.01 -11.30 -1.94
C LYS A 54 -2.80 -10.56 -0.62
N LEU A 55 -2.10 -9.44 -0.63
CA LEU A 55 -1.89 -8.61 0.57
C LEU A 55 -3.20 -7.96 1.04
N LEU A 56 -4.00 -7.44 0.10
CA LEU A 56 -5.33 -6.91 0.38
C LEU A 56 -6.27 -8.00 0.90
N GLN A 57 -6.31 -9.17 0.26
CA GLN A 57 -7.09 -10.31 0.73
C GLN A 57 -6.70 -10.74 2.15
N ARG A 58 -5.40 -10.75 2.47
CA ARG A 58 -4.93 -11.11 3.81
C ARG A 58 -5.40 -10.11 4.87
N LYS A 59 -5.37 -8.81 4.55
CA LYS A 59 -5.90 -7.77 5.45
C LYS A 59 -7.42 -7.84 5.56
N VAL A 60 -8.13 -7.99 4.45
CA VAL A 60 -9.58 -8.16 4.42
C VAL A 60 -9.99 -9.38 5.23
N LYS A 61 -9.32 -10.52 5.10
CA LYS A 61 -9.57 -11.72 5.91
C LYS A 61 -9.35 -11.48 7.40
N TYR A 62 -8.31 -10.73 7.77
CA TYR A 62 -8.06 -10.36 9.18
C TYR A 62 -9.16 -9.45 9.74
N LEU A 63 -9.72 -8.57 8.92
CA LEU A 63 -10.81 -7.65 9.31
C LEU A 63 -12.19 -8.34 9.28
N ILE A 64 -12.44 -9.23 8.32
CA ILE A 64 -13.71 -9.96 8.11
C ILE A 64 -13.82 -11.18 9.04
N GLY A 65 -12.70 -11.78 9.48
CA GLY A 65 -12.70 -12.88 10.44
C GLY A 65 -13.29 -12.55 11.82
N SER A 66 -13.70 -11.29 12.05
CA SER A 66 -14.37 -10.83 13.27
C SER A 66 -15.82 -10.39 13.07
N ASN A 67 -16.33 -10.28 11.85
CA ASN A 67 -17.76 -10.01 11.58
C ASN A 67 -18.16 -10.61 10.23
N SER A 68 -18.97 -11.66 10.29
CA SER A 68 -19.67 -12.25 9.15
C SER A 68 -20.71 -11.26 8.63
N ASP A 69 -20.38 -10.48 7.60
CA ASP A 69 -21.34 -9.96 6.61
C ASP A 69 -20.58 -9.19 5.53
N THR A 70 -20.44 -9.79 4.35
CA THR A 70 -20.08 -9.04 3.15
C THR A 70 -21.32 -8.31 2.63
N PRO A 71 -21.19 -7.02 2.30
CA PRO A 71 -21.49 -6.69 0.92
C PRO A 71 -20.48 -5.72 0.29
N SER A 72 -20.02 -6.14 -0.88
CA SER A 72 -19.78 -5.34 -2.09
C SER A 72 -18.71 -4.23 -2.11
N SER A 73 -17.98 -4.25 -3.22
CA SER A 73 -17.37 -3.10 -3.92
C SER A 73 -16.30 -2.29 -3.19
N TYR A 74 -15.05 -2.76 -3.24
CA TYR A 74 -13.92 -1.83 -3.35
C TYR A 74 -13.83 -1.38 -4.82
N SER A 75 -14.62 -0.37 -5.18
CA SER A 75 -14.36 0.43 -6.38
C SER A 75 -13.27 1.44 -6.03
N PHE A 76 -12.11 1.29 -6.67
CA PHE A 76 -11.02 2.25 -6.57
C PHE A 76 -11.41 3.51 -7.35
N GLN A 77 -12.08 4.46 -6.69
CA GLN A 77 -12.35 5.77 -7.26
C GLN A 77 -11.08 6.62 -7.16
N GLY A 78 -10.28 6.61 -8.24
CA GLY A 78 -9.26 7.63 -8.46
C GLY A 78 -9.92 9.00 -8.65
N PRO A 79 -9.22 10.10 -8.33
CA PRO A 79 -9.77 11.43 -8.52
C PRO A 79 -9.83 11.76 -10.01
N GLU A 80 -11.02 12.07 -10.52
CA GLU A 80 -11.22 13.03 -11.61
C GLU A 80 -12.16 14.13 -11.11
#